data_AF-A0AAV3Y5T1-F1
#
_entry.id   AF-A0AAV3Y5T1-F1
#
_cell.length_a   1.000
_cell.length_b   1.000
_cell.length_c   1.000
_cell.angle_alpha   90.00
_cell.angle_beta   90.00
_cell.angle_gamma   90.00
#
_symmetry.space_group_name_H-M   'P 1'
#
loop_
_entity.id
_entity.type
_entity.pdbx_description
1 polymer ?
#
loop_
_entity_poly.entity_id
_entity_poly.type
_entity_poly.pdbx_seq_one_letter_code
_entity_poly.pdbx_strand_id
1 'polypeptide(L)'
;MAITKNLQRYCSIVGAHFTKSPFSFLWIYGNLSAYTDSYFRFACYPKCWDWDPQWLLSLYVAGMFPGCFMVKPFLKIFGLKWTGIIAMVMFNAAVFGSAWSQQVSIAWTAVMYGTLLGLGAGISSSVTIQMVSGWAPERAAVLMASTSGAATLLSVVQNQIITAFVNPNNLKPDANIGSKAYFSQPEILDRVPSVLILYGAITIGLQLIGYLLISNPPKPSHEATVDTAVLEKHSADKFEEWDANSSSHTKIDSSMKDYGSNSRSSKGMDTLDLSKCSRDDRIERIETIEDKEGTNLRTDNIYSYTPKEVIRSPVFYAVCFFGIALEYGLLLKANFYKKFALLYIHNDKYLTLVGTLVPIISTGSRVLFGTLIDKSLLCLKDVAIIGLSLNCVLCAFCISPAESEVLHLAFGSLTARWKDPHFSSKLRARRNSGRKAAKQTCVSGCHITITFVTIT
;
A
#
# COMPACT_ATOMS: atom_id res chain seq x y z
N MET A 1 -9.78 33.95 -16.41
CA MET A 1 -9.83 33.32 -15.06
C MET A 1 -10.03 31.80 -15.09
N ALA A 2 -10.84 31.22 -16.00
CA ALA A 2 -10.99 29.76 -16.13
C ALA A 2 -9.73 29.06 -16.69
N ILE A 3 -9.09 29.65 -17.71
CA ILE A 3 -7.86 29.12 -18.33
C ILE A 3 -6.71 29.00 -17.31
N THR A 4 -6.55 30.00 -16.44
CA THR A 4 -5.55 30.00 -15.36
C THR A 4 -5.83 28.94 -14.29
N LYS A 5 -7.10 28.67 -13.96
CA LYS A 5 -7.49 27.61 -13.01
C LYS A 5 -7.23 26.20 -13.56
N ASN A 6 -7.54 25.97 -14.83
CA ASN A 6 -7.25 24.68 -15.48
C ASN A 6 -5.75 24.42 -15.56
N LEU A 7 -4.96 25.43 -15.92
CA LEU A 7 -3.49 25.31 -15.92
C LEU A 7 -2.95 24.99 -14.52
N GLN A 8 -3.41 25.71 -13.49
CA GLN A 8 -3.03 25.43 -12.09
C GLN A 8 -3.40 24.02 -11.64
N ARG A 9 -4.57 23.52 -12.04
CA ARG A 9 -5.01 22.14 -11.79
C ARG A 9 -4.04 21.13 -12.40
N TYR A 10 -3.76 21.24 -13.71
CA TYR A 10 -2.85 20.32 -14.39
C TYR A 10 -1.42 20.39 -13.84
N CYS A 11 -0.88 21.59 -13.64
CA CYS A 11 0.44 21.78 -13.03
C CYS A 11 0.50 21.17 -11.63
N SER A 12 -0.54 21.35 -10.80
CA SER A 12 -0.54 20.81 -9.44
C SER A 12 -0.62 19.28 -9.42
N ILE A 13 -1.40 18.67 -10.32
CA ILE A 13 -1.46 17.20 -10.45
C ILE A 13 -0.10 16.67 -10.92
N VAL A 14 0.52 17.29 -11.93
CA VAL A 14 1.87 16.90 -12.39
C VAL A 14 2.90 17.08 -11.27
N GLY A 15 2.86 18.20 -10.56
CA GLY A 15 3.72 18.47 -9.41
C GLY A 15 3.58 17.43 -8.30
N ALA A 16 2.36 16.95 -8.04
CA ALA A 16 2.09 15.91 -7.06
C ALA A 16 2.84 14.59 -7.35
N HIS A 17 3.04 14.22 -8.62
CA HIS A 17 3.81 13.04 -8.99
C HIS A 17 5.28 13.16 -8.55
N PHE A 18 5.84 14.37 -8.64
CA PHE A 18 7.22 14.62 -8.23
C PHE A 18 7.37 14.77 -6.71
N THR A 19 6.42 15.38 -6.00
CA THR A 19 6.49 15.51 -4.53
C THR A 19 6.40 14.17 -3.82
N LYS A 20 5.82 13.16 -4.47
CA LYS A 20 5.71 11.79 -3.97
C LYS A 20 7.01 10.98 -4.10
N SER A 21 8.08 11.54 -4.68
CA SER A 21 9.36 10.85 -4.87
C SER A 21 9.95 10.18 -3.60
N PRO A 22 9.78 10.68 -2.35
CA PRO A 22 10.22 9.98 -1.14
C PRO A 22 9.72 8.54 -1.02
N PHE A 23 8.51 8.26 -1.53
CA PHE A 23 7.87 6.95 -1.42
C PHE A 23 8.58 5.86 -2.25
N SER A 24 9.50 6.26 -3.14
CA SER A 24 10.38 5.34 -3.88
C SER A 24 11.30 4.53 -2.97
N PHE A 25 11.60 5.02 -1.76
CA PHE A 25 12.52 4.38 -0.82
C PHE A 25 12.17 2.91 -0.56
N LEU A 26 10.89 2.62 -0.34
CA LEU A 26 10.35 1.28 -0.08
C LEU A 26 10.71 0.28 -1.18
N TRP A 27 10.83 0.74 -2.42
CA TRP A 27 11.05 -0.09 -3.60
C TRP A 27 12.51 -0.20 -4.00
N ILE A 28 13.35 0.77 -3.63
CA ILE A 28 14.81 0.70 -3.84
C ILE A 28 15.54 0.04 -2.67
N TYR A 29 14.94 0.01 -1.48
CA TYR A 29 15.64 -0.45 -0.28
C TYR A 29 16.10 -1.90 -0.41
N GLY A 30 15.33 -2.78 -1.06
CA GLY A 30 15.79 -4.15 -1.23
C GLY A 30 17.07 -4.28 -2.06
N ASN A 31 17.27 -3.40 -3.03
CA ASN A 31 18.53 -3.26 -3.74
C ASN A 31 19.64 -2.75 -2.81
N LEU A 32 19.36 -1.61 -2.17
CA LEU A 32 20.30 -0.91 -1.31
C LEU A 32 20.73 -1.75 -0.09
N SER A 33 19.83 -2.57 0.43
CA SER A 33 20.01 -3.41 1.62
C SER A 33 21.15 -4.42 1.46
N ALA A 34 21.40 -4.89 0.24
CA ALA A 34 22.52 -5.80 -0.03
C ALA A 34 23.87 -5.08 0.17
N TYR A 35 23.96 -3.80 -0.20
CA TYR A 35 25.16 -3.00 -0.04
C TYR A 35 25.30 -2.46 1.38
N THR A 36 24.22 -1.96 2.00
CA THR A 36 24.26 -1.41 3.36
C THR A 36 24.54 -2.49 4.40
N ASP A 37 23.96 -3.68 4.29
CA ASP A 37 24.28 -4.80 5.18
C ASP A 37 25.76 -5.20 5.07
N SER A 38 26.29 -5.22 3.83
CA SER A 38 27.70 -5.52 3.58
C SER A 38 28.63 -4.44 4.18
N TYR A 39 28.25 -3.18 4.04
CA TYR A 39 28.95 -2.05 4.65
C TYR A 39 28.98 -2.14 6.17
N PHE A 40 27.83 -2.36 6.80
CA PHE A 40 27.77 -2.50 8.25
C PHE A 40 28.64 -3.65 8.75
N ARG A 41 28.70 -4.76 8.00
CA ARG A 41 29.46 -5.94 8.39
C ARG A 41 30.97 -5.81 8.20
N PHE A 42 31.43 -5.21 7.10
CA PHE A 42 32.85 -5.25 6.72
C PHE A 42 33.58 -3.91 6.83
N ALA A 43 32.88 -2.78 6.71
CA ALA A 43 33.49 -1.45 6.81
C ALA A 43 33.21 -0.77 8.15
N CYS A 44 31.98 -0.90 8.65
CA CYS A 44 31.55 -0.26 9.90
C CYS A 44 31.99 -1.06 11.13
N TYR A 45 31.70 -2.35 11.18
CA TYR A 45 32.14 -3.22 12.27
C TYR A 45 33.67 -3.46 12.19
N PRO A 46 34.44 -3.39 13.30
CA PRO A 46 34.02 -3.23 14.70
C PRO A 46 33.97 -1.78 15.22
N LYS A 47 34.16 -0.77 14.36
CA LYS A 47 34.20 0.65 14.75
C LYS A 47 32.83 1.18 15.16
N CYS A 48 31.77 0.61 14.62
CA CYS A 48 30.38 1.02 14.84
C CYS A 48 29.67 0.14 15.86
N TRP A 49 28.68 0.73 16.53
CA TRP A 49 27.77 -0.03 17.41
C TRP A 49 26.93 -1.02 16.60
N ASP A 50 27.01 -2.31 16.96
CA ASP A 50 26.32 -3.39 16.26
C ASP A 50 24.81 -3.41 16.55
N TRP A 51 24.01 -3.64 15.52
CA TRP A 51 22.54 -3.70 15.57
C TRP A 51 22.00 -4.38 14.31
N ASP A 52 20.75 -4.86 14.32
CA ASP A 52 20.18 -5.52 13.14
C ASP A 52 19.73 -4.49 12.09
N PRO A 53 20.35 -4.45 10.89
CA PRO A 53 19.99 -3.49 9.85
C PRO A 53 18.59 -3.71 9.26
N GLN A 54 17.89 -4.80 9.60
CA GLN A 54 16.49 -5.01 9.22
C GLN A 54 15.54 -3.98 9.82
N TRP A 55 15.92 -3.34 10.93
CA TRP A 55 15.11 -2.30 11.55
C TRP A 55 14.99 -1.03 10.70
N LEU A 56 15.91 -0.76 9.78
CA LEU A 56 15.90 0.46 8.96
C LEU A 56 14.60 0.57 8.15
N LEU A 57 14.26 -0.44 7.34
CA LEU A 57 13.04 -0.41 6.53
C LEU A 57 11.77 -0.50 7.39
N SER A 58 11.81 -1.32 8.45
CA SER A 58 10.68 -1.49 9.36
C SER A 58 10.33 -0.20 10.08
N LEU A 59 11.32 0.54 10.58
CA LEU A 59 11.14 1.84 11.22
C LEU A 59 10.74 2.92 10.23
N TYR A 60 11.18 2.84 8.97
CA TYR A 60 10.66 3.70 7.91
C TYR A 60 9.15 3.54 7.73
N VAL A 61 8.68 2.31 7.51
CA VAL A 61 7.24 2.05 7.34
C VAL A 61 6.47 2.40 8.62
N ALA A 62 6.97 2.01 9.79
CA ALA A 62 6.34 2.35 11.06
C ALA A 62 6.28 3.88 11.29
N GLY A 63 7.32 4.62 10.91
CA GLY A 63 7.40 6.07 11.02
C GLY A 63 6.41 6.82 10.11
N MET A 64 5.93 6.20 9.03
CA MET A 64 4.95 6.84 8.13
C MET A 64 3.61 7.12 8.84
N PHE A 65 3.15 6.22 9.69
CA PHE A 65 1.86 6.35 10.38
C PHE A 65 1.78 7.55 11.33
N PRO A 66 2.71 7.75 12.30
CA PRO A 66 2.73 8.97 13.11
C PRO A 66 2.88 10.22 12.24
N GLY A 67 3.62 10.15 11.14
CA GLY A 67 3.73 11.25 10.18
C GLY A 67 2.37 11.67 9.61
N CYS A 68 1.50 10.72 9.25
CA CYS A 68 0.13 11.01 8.79
C CYS A 68 -0.70 11.77 9.84
N PHE A 69 -0.57 11.43 11.13
CA PHE A 69 -1.32 12.08 12.21
C PHE A 69 -0.86 13.53 12.48
N MET A 70 0.41 13.86 12.17
CA MET A 70 0.97 15.21 12.34
C MET A 70 0.46 16.21 11.28
N VAL A 71 -0.23 15.76 10.24
CA VAL A 71 -0.63 16.62 9.13
C VAL A 71 -1.69 17.64 9.56
N LYS A 72 -2.76 17.22 10.24
CA LYS A 72 -3.85 18.13 10.67
C LYS A 72 -3.36 19.34 11.49
N PRO A 73 -2.51 19.19 12.53
CA PRO A 73 -2.00 20.36 13.25
C PRO A 73 -1.11 21.24 12.35
N PHE A 74 -0.26 20.66 11.50
CA PHE A 74 0.61 21.43 10.61
C PHE A 74 -0.17 22.22 9.56
N LEU A 75 -1.27 21.65 9.03
CA LEU A 75 -2.15 22.32 8.10
C LEU A 75 -2.79 23.58 8.71
N LYS A 76 -3.15 23.56 10.00
CA LYS A 76 -3.73 24.73 10.68
C LYS A 76 -2.72 25.88 10.82
N ILE A 77 -1.43 25.55 11.00
CA ILE A 77 -0.38 26.53 11.27
C ILE A 77 0.21 27.07 9.96
N PHE A 78 0.58 26.18 9.04
CA PHE A 78 1.37 26.53 7.86
C PHE A 78 0.58 26.47 6.55
N GLY A 79 -0.56 25.76 6.53
CA GLY A 79 -1.30 25.46 5.32
C GLY A 79 -0.72 24.29 4.51
N LEU A 80 -1.46 23.87 3.49
CA LEU A 80 -1.22 22.63 2.74
C LEU A 80 0.13 22.59 2.00
N LYS A 81 0.42 23.58 1.16
CA LYS A 81 1.70 23.66 0.42
C LYS A 81 2.92 23.68 1.34
N TRP A 82 2.93 24.54 2.36
CA TRP A 82 4.07 24.69 3.26
C TRP A 82 4.28 23.48 4.16
N THR A 83 3.21 22.82 4.60
CA THR A 83 3.31 21.53 5.32
C THR A 83 4.06 20.48 4.48
N GLY A 84 3.80 20.44 3.17
CA GLY A 84 4.56 19.61 2.24
C GLY A 84 6.04 19.98 2.14
N ILE A 85 6.35 21.28 2.03
CA ILE A 85 7.75 21.77 1.97
C ILE A 85 8.51 21.42 3.25
N ILE A 86 7.88 21.55 4.43
CA ILE A 86 8.48 21.12 5.69
C ILE A 86 8.78 19.61 5.68
N ALA A 87 7.84 18.81 5.20
CA ALA A 87 8.04 17.36 5.06
C ALA A 87 9.19 17.01 4.10
N MET A 88 9.34 17.76 3.00
CA MET A 88 10.46 17.63 2.07
C MET A 88 11.80 17.93 2.75
N VAL A 89 11.90 19.05 3.48
CA VAL A 89 13.13 19.42 4.19
C VAL A 89 13.48 18.35 5.22
N MET A 90 12.49 17.92 6.02
CA MET A 90 12.67 16.88 7.03
C MET A 90 13.14 15.55 6.43
N PHE A 91 12.51 15.10 5.34
CA PHE A 91 12.87 13.87 4.64
C PHE A 91 14.31 13.92 4.11
N ASN A 92 14.68 14.99 3.37
CA ASN A 92 16.02 15.06 2.78
C ASN A 92 17.11 15.32 3.82
N ALA A 93 16.84 16.08 4.87
CA ALA A 93 17.77 16.23 6.00
C ALA A 93 18.04 14.87 6.66
N ALA A 94 17.01 14.03 6.81
CA ALA A 94 17.17 12.67 7.31
C ALA A 94 18.01 11.79 6.37
N VAL A 95 17.81 11.86 5.05
CA VAL A 95 18.64 11.14 4.06
C VAL A 95 20.11 11.57 4.13
N PHE A 96 20.39 12.87 4.07
CA PHE A 96 21.77 13.37 4.10
C PHE A 96 22.44 13.09 5.44
N GLY A 97 21.72 13.25 6.55
CA GLY A 97 22.20 12.85 7.87
C GLY A 97 22.49 11.35 7.97
N SER A 98 21.80 10.52 7.19
CA SER A 98 22.04 9.07 7.13
C SER A 98 23.34 8.69 6.42
N ALA A 99 23.84 9.54 5.53
CA ALA A 99 25.16 9.37 4.92
C ALA A 99 26.29 9.46 5.97
N TRP A 100 26.09 10.30 6.99
CA TRP A 100 27.00 10.43 8.12
C TRP A 100 26.74 9.38 9.21
N SER A 101 25.47 9.18 9.61
CA SER A 101 25.15 8.29 10.73
C SER A 101 25.53 6.83 10.47
N GLN A 102 25.47 6.38 9.21
CA GLN A 102 25.89 5.02 8.84
C GLN A 102 27.36 4.73 9.12
N GLN A 103 28.20 5.76 9.17
CA GLN A 103 29.63 5.62 9.43
C GLN A 103 29.94 5.56 10.94
N VAL A 104 28.96 5.90 11.79
CA VAL A 104 29.11 6.02 13.24
C VAL A 104 28.38 4.91 13.97
N SER A 105 27.10 4.67 13.66
CA SER A 105 26.26 3.73 14.41
C SER A 105 25.07 3.25 13.59
N ILE A 106 24.81 1.94 13.61
CA ILE A 106 23.63 1.34 13.00
C ILE A 106 22.35 1.84 13.70
N ALA A 107 22.38 2.01 15.03
CA ALA A 107 21.24 2.52 15.79
C ALA A 107 20.90 3.98 15.42
N TRP A 108 21.92 4.85 15.30
CA TRP A 108 21.68 6.24 14.84
C TRP A 108 21.20 6.29 13.39
N THR A 109 21.68 5.37 12.56
CA THR A 109 21.17 5.18 11.19
C THR A 109 19.72 4.74 11.18
N ALA A 110 19.30 3.87 12.09
CA ALA A 110 17.91 3.45 12.20
C ALA A 110 16.98 4.62 12.58
N VAL A 111 17.43 5.54 13.44
CA VAL A 111 16.68 6.75 13.80
C VAL A 111 16.56 7.71 12.60
N MET A 112 17.67 8.03 11.94
CA MET A 112 17.69 8.98 10.82
C MET A 112 17.03 8.37 9.56
N TYR A 113 17.55 7.22 9.11
CA TYR A 113 17.19 6.58 7.85
C TYR A 113 15.92 5.71 7.93
N GLY A 114 15.56 5.28 9.13
CA GLY A 114 14.27 4.64 9.39
C GLY A 114 13.23 5.67 9.83
N THR A 115 13.26 6.05 11.11
CA THR A 115 12.16 6.79 11.74
C THR A 115 11.91 8.19 11.17
N LEU A 116 12.92 9.07 11.13
CA LEU A 116 12.74 10.45 10.63
C LEU A 116 12.42 10.48 9.13
N LEU A 117 13.07 9.62 8.36
CA LEU A 117 12.75 9.39 6.96
C LEU A 117 11.27 8.99 6.79
N GLY A 118 10.80 8.03 7.60
CA GLY A 118 9.42 7.55 7.62
C GLY A 118 8.40 8.65 7.95
N LEU A 119 8.66 9.43 8.99
CA LEU A 119 7.82 10.57 9.39
C LEU A 119 7.64 11.55 8.23
N GLY A 120 8.73 11.90 7.54
CA GLY A 120 8.71 12.83 6.40
C GLY A 120 7.92 12.27 5.22
N ALA A 121 8.10 10.98 4.92
CA ALA A 121 7.35 10.28 3.89
C ALA A 121 5.85 10.20 4.21
N GLY A 122 5.49 10.01 5.49
CA GLY A 122 4.10 10.01 5.98
C GLY A 122 3.41 11.35 5.75
N ILE A 123 4.00 12.44 6.25
CA ILE A 123 3.45 13.80 6.08
C ILE A 123 3.32 14.14 4.59
N SER A 124 4.39 13.92 3.80
CA SER A 124 4.39 14.18 2.35
C SER A 124 3.29 13.39 1.63
N SER A 125 3.08 12.14 2.03
CA SER A 125 2.05 11.26 1.46
C SER A 125 0.65 11.80 1.68
N SER A 126 0.32 12.20 2.91
CA SER A 126 -1.00 12.74 3.26
C SER A 126 -1.27 14.10 2.63
N VAL A 127 -0.25 14.97 2.55
CA VAL A 127 -0.37 16.28 1.87
C VAL A 127 -0.65 16.08 0.38
N THR A 128 0.09 15.20 -0.27
CA THR A 128 -0.05 14.93 -1.71
C THR A 128 -1.45 14.37 -2.04
N ILE A 129 -1.95 13.43 -1.24
CA ILE A 129 -3.30 12.86 -1.39
C ILE A 129 -4.38 13.96 -1.28
N GLN A 130 -4.29 14.83 -0.27
CA GLN A 130 -5.24 15.95 -0.10
C GLN A 130 -5.17 16.98 -1.23
N MET A 131 -3.98 17.22 -1.79
CA MET A 131 -3.84 18.12 -2.94
C MET A 131 -4.52 17.54 -4.18
N VAL A 132 -4.29 16.25 -4.47
CA VAL A 132 -4.88 15.59 -5.65
C VAL A 132 -6.40 15.50 -5.52
N SER A 133 -6.91 15.09 -4.37
CA SER A 133 -8.36 14.99 -4.14
C SER A 133 -9.05 16.36 -4.20
N GLY A 134 -8.39 17.42 -3.70
CA GLY A 134 -8.91 18.79 -3.78
C GLY A 134 -8.95 19.37 -5.20
N TRP A 135 -7.98 19.00 -6.06
CA TRP A 135 -7.94 19.48 -7.44
C TRP A 135 -8.78 18.66 -8.43
N ALA A 136 -9.04 17.39 -8.13
CA ALA A 136 -9.76 16.50 -9.03
C ALA A 136 -10.60 15.45 -8.26
N PRO A 137 -11.67 15.88 -7.57
CA PRO A 137 -12.48 14.98 -6.75
C PRO A 137 -13.17 13.87 -7.56
N GLU A 138 -13.64 14.18 -8.78
CA GLU A 138 -14.34 13.23 -9.67
C GLU A 138 -13.46 12.06 -10.16
N ARG A 139 -12.14 12.24 -10.16
CA ARG A 139 -11.17 11.23 -10.62
C ARG A 139 -10.07 11.02 -9.59
N ALA A 140 -10.45 11.15 -8.31
CA ALA A 140 -9.48 11.17 -7.23
C ALA A 140 -8.77 9.82 -7.12
N ALA A 141 -9.46 8.68 -7.32
CA ALA A 141 -8.85 7.38 -7.11
C ALA A 141 -7.75 7.11 -8.15
N VAL A 142 -8.01 7.34 -9.44
CA VAL A 142 -7.01 7.13 -10.50
C VAL A 142 -5.84 8.09 -10.38
N LEU A 143 -6.08 9.37 -10.03
CA LEU A 143 -5.02 10.37 -9.93
C LEU A 143 -4.17 10.20 -8.66
N MET A 144 -4.76 9.78 -7.54
CA MET A 144 -4.00 9.40 -6.34
C MET A 144 -3.19 8.13 -6.59
N ALA A 145 -3.76 7.17 -7.32
CA ALA A 145 -3.08 5.94 -7.70
C ALA A 145 -1.93 6.21 -8.69
N SER A 146 -2.11 7.09 -9.68
CA SER A 146 -1.06 7.48 -10.63
C SER A 146 0.07 8.21 -9.93
N THR A 147 -0.25 9.13 -9.02
CA THR A 147 0.73 9.87 -8.21
C THR A 147 1.56 8.93 -7.34
N SER A 148 0.89 7.97 -6.67
CA SER A 148 1.57 6.94 -5.88
C SER A 148 2.35 5.95 -6.75
N GLY A 149 1.88 5.68 -7.96
CA GLY A 149 2.53 4.84 -8.96
C GLY A 149 3.80 5.47 -9.54
N ALA A 150 3.83 6.79 -9.74
CA ALA A 150 5.02 7.47 -10.25
C ALA A 150 6.23 7.35 -9.31
N ALA A 151 6.02 7.39 -7.99
CA ALA A 151 7.09 7.14 -7.03
C ALA A 151 7.59 5.67 -7.07
N THR A 152 6.69 4.73 -7.32
CA THR A 152 7.05 3.32 -7.54
C THR A 152 7.83 3.17 -8.85
N LEU A 153 7.40 3.78 -9.94
CA LEU A 153 8.09 3.74 -11.23
C LEU A 153 9.47 4.42 -11.17
N LEU A 154 9.60 5.51 -10.42
CA LEU A 154 10.88 6.18 -10.17
C LEU A 154 11.92 5.21 -9.59
N SER A 155 11.50 4.24 -8.78
CA SER A 155 12.38 3.24 -8.20
C SER A 155 13.06 2.36 -9.26
N VAL A 156 12.47 2.18 -10.45
CA VAL A 156 13.08 1.46 -11.57
C VAL A 156 14.36 2.16 -12.00
N VAL A 157 14.28 3.46 -12.27
CA VAL A 157 15.42 4.27 -12.72
C VAL A 157 16.44 4.42 -11.58
N GLN A 158 15.98 4.72 -10.36
CA GLN A 158 16.86 4.86 -9.20
C GLN A 158 17.62 3.58 -8.90
N ASN A 159 17.00 2.41 -9.01
CA ASN A 159 17.69 1.14 -8.80
C ASN A 159 18.82 0.93 -9.80
N GLN A 160 18.62 1.28 -11.08
CA GLN A 160 19.69 1.20 -12.08
C GLN A 160 20.83 2.18 -11.77
N ILE A 161 20.51 3.41 -11.38
CA ILE A 161 21.50 4.43 -11.00
C ILE A 161 22.30 3.97 -9.77
N ILE A 162 21.62 3.48 -8.73
CA ILE A 162 22.24 2.99 -7.50
C ILE A 162 23.21 1.86 -7.81
N THR A 163 22.78 0.84 -8.56
CA THR A 163 23.64 -0.31 -8.91
C THR A 163 24.79 0.11 -9.81
N ALA A 164 24.56 0.98 -10.79
CA ALA A 164 25.62 1.48 -11.67
C ALA A 164 26.66 2.32 -10.92
N PHE A 165 26.23 3.08 -9.90
CA PHE A 165 27.12 3.87 -9.06
C PHE A 165 27.90 3.01 -8.07
N VAL A 166 27.23 2.14 -7.33
CA VAL A 166 27.85 1.32 -6.26
C VAL A 166 28.71 0.20 -6.87
N ASN A 167 28.19 -0.51 -7.87
CA ASN A 167 28.81 -1.68 -8.47
C ASN A 167 28.95 -1.54 -10.02
N PRO A 168 29.76 -0.56 -10.51
CA PRO A 168 29.92 -0.29 -11.94
C PRO A 168 30.49 -1.49 -12.70
N ASN A 169 31.41 -2.23 -12.07
CA ASN A 169 32.08 -3.39 -12.66
C ASN A 169 31.28 -4.69 -12.50
N ASN A 170 30.08 -4.64 -11.90
CA ASN A 170 29.23 -5.81 -11.67
C ASN A 170 29.97 -6.95 -10.93
N LEU A 171 30.74 -6.59 -9.91
CA LEU A 171 31.43 -7.53 -9.05
C LEU A 171 30.40 -8.44 -8.38
N LYS A 172 30.77 -9.71 -8.22
CA LYS A 172 29.98 -10.72 -7.52
C LYS A 172 30.24 -10.63 -6.01
N PRO A 173 29.28 -11.05 -5.17
CA PRO A 173 29.56 -11.22 -3.74
C PRO A 173 30.70 -12.23 -3.55
N ASP A 174 31.60 -11.91 -2.62
CA ASP A 174 32.83 -12.66 -2.32
C ASP A 174 32.81 -13.29 -0.92
N ALA A 175 31.91 -12.87 -0.04
CA ALA A 175 31.79 -13.41 1.31
C ALA A 175 30.40 -14.00 1.54
N ASN A 176 30.34 -15.25 2.03
CA ASN A 176 29.11 -15.91 2.46
C ASN A 176 29.18 -16.19 3.96
N ILE A 177 28.26 -15.59 4.73
CA ILE A 177 28.16 -15.82 6.17
C ILE A 177 26.78 -16.39 6.46
N GLY A 178 26.73 -17.67 6.86
CA GLY A 178 25.48 -18.41 7.02
C GLY A 178 24.70 -18.49 5.71
N SER A 179 23.42 -18.09 5.74
CA SER A 179 22.52 -18.08 4.57
C SER A 179 22.46 -16.71 3.88
N LYS A 180 23.52 -15.90 3.95
CA LYS A 180 23.58 -14.56 3.34
C LYS A 180 24.88 -14.36 2.56
N ALA A 181 24.75 -13.80 1.36
CA ALA A 181 25.88 -13.37 0.52
C ALA A 181 26.13 -11.86 0.72
N TYR A 182 27.40 -11.47 0.80
CA TYR A 182 27.86 -10.13 1.09
C TYR A 182 28.96 -9.69 0.11
N PHE A 183 29.11 -8.37 -0.01
CA PHE A 183 30.20 -7.71 -0.75
C PHE A 183 31.25 -7.20 0.24
N SER A 184 32.41 -7.83 0.32
CA SER A 184 33.51 -7.40 1.20
C SER A 184 34.51 -6.49 0.48
N GLN A 185 34.33 -6.26 -0.83
CA GLN A 185 35.27 -5.48 -1.64
C GLN A 185 35.24 -3.97 -1.28
N PRO A 186 36.40 -3.34 -0.97
CA PRO A 186 36.46 -1.92 -0.61
C PRO A 186 35.84 -0.99 -1.64
N GLU A 187 36.00 -1.31 -2.93
CA GLU A 187 35.47 -0.55 -4.07
C GLU A 187 33.95 -0.38 -4.05
N ILE A 188 33.22 -1.33 -3.44
CA ILE A 188 31.78 -1.26 -3.23
C ILE A 188 31.48 -0.54 -1.92
N LEU A 189 32.17 -0.92 -0.85
CA LEU A 189 31.92 -0.43 0.51
C LEU A 189 32.11 1.09 0.61
N ASP A 190 33.17 1.64 0.01
CA ASP A 190 33.48 3.08 0.07
C ASP A 190 32.42 3.94 -0.65
N ARG A 191 31.63 3.34 -1.55
CA ARG A 191 30.57 4.04 -2.29
C ARG A 191 29.23 4.06 -1.55
N VAL A 192 29.04 3.25 -0.51
CA VAL A 192 27.75 3.12 0.18
C VAL A 192 27.30 4.41 0.88
N PRO A 193 28.16 5.15 1.60
CA PRO A 193 27.74 6.45 2.14
C PRO A 193 27.37 7.46 1.05
N SER A 194 28.14 7.48 -0.03
CA SER A 194 27.95 8.40 -1.15
C SER A 194 26.65 8.12 -1.92
N VAL A 195 26.20 6.86 -2.00
CA VAL A 195 24.94 6.54 -2.70
C VAL A 195 23.71 7.09 -1.99
N LEU A 196 23.76 7.27 -0.65
CA LEU A 196 22.67 7.94 0.07
C LEU A 196 22.58 9.41 -0.27
N ILE A 197 23.72 10.08 -0.47
CA ILE A 197 23.78 11.47 -0.91
C ILE A 197 23.21 11.57 -2.34
N LEU A 198 23.60 10.66 -3.23
CA LEU A 198 23.06 10.58 -4.59
C LEU A 198 21.54 10.37 -4.58
N TYR A 199 21.04 9.47 -3.74
CA TYR A 199 19.60 9.25 -3.56
C TYR A 199 18.89 10.53 -3.09
N GLY A 200 19.43 11.18 -2.05
CA GLY A 200 18.92 12.45 -1.53
C GLY A 200 18.90 13.58 -2.57
N ALA A 201 19.94 13.67 -3.41
CA ALA A 201 20.02 14.65 -4.49
C ALA A 201 18.94 14.43 -5.56
N ILE A 202 18.67 13.17 -5.94
CA ILE A 202 17.60 12.83 -6.87
C ILE A 202 16.22 13.17 -6.25
N THR A 203 16.00 12.81 -4.98
CA THR A 203 14.71 13.06 -4.33
C THR A 203 14.43 14.55 -4.15
N ILE A 204 15.39 15.32 -3.63
CA ILE A 204 15.22 16.77 -3.44
C ILE A 204 15.02 17.49 -4.78
N GLY A 205 15.77 17.11 -5.82
CA GLY A 205 15.63 17.71 -7.15
C GLY A 205 14.23 17.54 -7.72
N LEU A 206 13.68 16.32 -7.63
CA LEU A 206 12.30 16.05 -8.06
C LEU A 206 11.29 16.78 -7.17
N GLN A 207 11.45 16.77 -5.84
CA GLN A 207 10.52 17.44 -4.94
C GLN A 207 10.50 18.96 -5.16
N LEU A 208 11.65 19.58 -5.43
CA LEU A 208 11.73 21.01 -5.77
C LEU A 208 10.91 21.33 -7.02
N ILE A 209 11.08 20.53 -8.09
CA ILE A 209 10.25 20.66 -9.31
C ILE A 209 8.77 20.51 -8.95
N GLY A 210 8.42 19.52 -8.12
CA GLY A 210 7.05 19.28 -7.67
C GLY A 210 6.43 20.47 -6.93
N TYR A 211 7.12 21.04 -5.95
CA TYR A 211 6.62 22.17 -5.16
C TYR A 211 6.61 23.50 -5.90
N LEU A 212 7.43 23.66 -6.95
CA LEU A 212 7.33 24.78 -7.89
C LEU A 212 6.03 24.71 -8.71
N LEU A 213 5.61 23.51 -9.11
CA LEU A 213 4.39 23.29 -9.91
C LEU A 213 3.09 23.29 -9.08
N ILE A 214 3.17 22.89 -7.81
CA ILE A 214 2.00 22.77 -6.93
C ILE A 214 1.42 24.12 -6.51
N SER A 215 0.10 24.21 -6.63
CA SER A 215 -0.75 25.25 -6.04
C SER A 215 -1.78 24.64 -5.12
N ASN A 216 -2.24 25.39 -4.11
CA ASN A 216 -3.31 24.92 -3.23
C ASN A 216 -4.64 24.84 -4.02
N PRO A 217 -5.45 23.80 -3.80
CA PRO A 217 -6.78 23.73 -4.40
C PRO A 217 -7.69 24.86 -3.86
N PRO A 218 -8.73 25.25 -4.61
CA PRO A 218 -9.71 26.22 -4.13
C PRO A 218 -10.36 25.71 -2.84
N LYS A 219 -10.57 26.60 -1.86
CA LYS A 219 -11.41 26.26 -0.71
C LYS A 219 -12.86 26.07 -1.19
N PRO A 220 -13.59 25.04 -0.72
CA PRO A 220 -15.02 24.95 -1.00
C PRO A 220 -15.71 26.23 -0.50
N SER A 221 -16.62 26.80 -1.29
CA SER A 221 -17.33 28.05 -0.97
C SER A 221 -18.29 27.86 0.21
N HIS A 222 -18.41 28.90 1.04
CA HIS A 222 -19.10 28.93 2.33
C HIS A 222 -20.63 28.71 2.33
N GLU A 223 -21.25 28.46 1.18
CA GLU A 223 -22.70 28.22 1.11
C GLU A 223 -23.09 26.83 1.64
N ALA A 224 -22.19 25.83 1.56
CA ALA A 224 -22.46 24.49 2.10
C ALA A 224 -22.27 24.38 3.64
N THR A 225 -21.63 25.36 4.27
CA THR A 225 -21.33 25.36 5.72
C THR A 225 -22.48 25.85 6.61
N VAL A 226 -23.44 26.60 6.05
CA VAL A 226 -24.60 27.09 6.83
C VAL A 226 -25.61 25.97 7.02
N ASP A 227 -25.87 25.16 5.99
CA ASP A 227 -26.83 24.05 6.05
C ASP A 227 -26.35 22.91 6.98
N THR A 228 -25.04 22.65 7.05
CA THR A 228 -24.48 21.62 7.95
C THR A 228 -24.55 22.04 9.43
N ALA A 229 -24.33 23.31 9.74
CA ALA A 229 -24.44 23.80 11.12
C ALA A 229 -25.89 23.83 11.63
N VAL A 230 -26.87 24.07 10.75
CA VAL A 230 -28.30 24.01 11.09
C VAL A 230 -28.77 22.56 11.28
N LEU A 231 -28.23 21.62 10.49
CA LEU A 231 -28.53 20.19 10.62
C LEU A 231 -27.87 19.53 11.85
N GLU A 232 -26.64 19.91 12.21
CA GLU A 232 -25.98 19.47 13.45
C GLU A 232 -26.75 19.90 14.70
N LYS A 233 -27.35 21.10 14.68
CA LYS A 233 -28.18 21.60 15.78
C LYS A 233 -29.49 20.80 15.92
N HIS A 234 -30.16 20.53 14.80
CA HIS A 234 -31.39 19.72 14.77
C HIS A 234 -31.20 18.25 15.17
N SER A 235 -30.00 17.69 14.96
CA SER A 235 -29.70 16.30 15.31
C SER A 235 -29.24 16.14 16.77
N ALA A 236 -28.62 17.17 17.37
CA ALA A 236 -28.36 17.22 18.81
C ALA A 236 -29.66 17.33 19.62
N ASP A 237 -30.60 18.18 19.20
CA ASP A 237 -31.89 18.38 19.88
C ASP A 237 -32.75 17.09 19.89
N LYS A 238 -32.69 16.30 18.81
CA LYS A 238 -33.38 15.00 18.71
C LYS A 238 -32.78 13.90 19.61
N PHE A 239 -31.52 14.01 19.99
CA PHE A 239 -30.85 13.03 20.83
C PHE A 239 -31.17 13.25 22.31
N GLU A 240 -31.29 14.51 22.75
CA GLU A 240 -31.74 14.85 24.11
C GLU A 240 -33.20 14.44 24.37
N GLU A 241 -34.07 14.52 23.36
CA GLU A 241 -35.49 14.12 23.46
C GLU A 241 -35.67 12.58 23.60
N TRP A 242 -34.75 11.80 23.03
CA TRP A 242 -34.79 10.33 23.12
C TRP A 242 -34.33 9.80 24.49
N ASP A 243 -33.29 10.41 25.09
CA ASP A 243 -32.79 10.01 26.41
C ASP A 243 -33.79 10.35 27.54
N ALA A 244 -34.58 11.41 27.38
CA ALA A 244 -35.65 11.76 28.32
C ALA A 244 -36.79 10.72 28.36
N ASN A 245 -37.14 10.12 27.22
CA ASN A 245 -38.21 9.13 27.11
C ASN A 245 -37.79 7.70 27.46
N SER A 246 -36.49 7.38 27.51
CA SER A 246 -36.00 6.04 27.87
C SER A 246 -36.00 5.77 29.38
N SER A 247 -36.16 6.81 30.21
CA SER A 247 -36.03 6.72 31.67
C SER A 247 -37.29 6.26 32.42
N SER A 248 -38.38 5.95 31.72
CA SER A 248 -39.62 5.46 32.32
C SER A 248 -40.10 4.18 31.67
N HIS A 249 -39.54 3.02 32.01
CA HIS A 249 -40.26 1.73 32.06
C HIS A 249 -39.30 0.61 32.50
N THR A 250 -39.24 0.32 33.81
CA THR A 250 -38.79 -0.99 34.30
C THR A 250 -39.49 -1.31 35.61
N LYS A 251 -40.57 -2.09 35.54
CA LYS A 251 -41.00 -3.00 36.61
C LYS A 251 -41.48 -4.28 35.95
N ILE A 252 -40.70 -5.34 36.15
CA ILE A 252 -41.05 -6.72 35.87
C ILE A 252 -41.82 -7.23 37.09
N ASP A 253 -42.93 -7.92 36.88
CA ASP A 253 -43.31 -9.02 37.76
C ASP A 253 -43.97 -10.17 36.98
N SER A 254 -44.02 -11.30 37.65
CA SER A 254 -43.86 -12.68 37.23
C SER A 254 -45.19 -13.46 37.18
N SER A 255 -45.24 -14.53 36.37
CA SER A 255 -45.93 -15.82 36.64
C SER A 255 -46.41 -16.55 35.37
N MET A 256 -45.67 -17.58 34.97
CA MET A 256 -46.09 -18.97 34.70
C MET A 256 -47.57 -19.28 34.36
N LYS A 257 -47.82 -19.88 33.16
CA LYS A 257 -48.64 -21.09 32.92
C LYS A 257 -48.78 -21.44 31.41
N ASP A 258 -48.16 -22.55 31.04
CA ASP A 258 -48.72 -23.78 30.44
C ASP A 258 -49.71 -23.82 29.24
N TYR A 259 -49.56 -24.92 28.49
CA TYR A 259 -50.45 -25.56 27.48
C TYR A 259 -50.50 -25.11 26.01
N GLY A 260 -50.06 -26.03 25.12
CA GLY A 260 -51.03 -26.82 24.34
C GLY A 260 -51.22 -26.56 22.84
N SER A 261 -50.47 -27.30 22.02
CA SER A 261 -50.91 -28.11 20.87
C SER A 261 -51.62 -27.52 19.61
N ASN A 262 -51.05 -27.93 18.47
CA ASN A 262 -51.70 -28.53 17.27
C ASN A 262 -52.29 -27.68 16.12
N SER A 263 -51.54 -27.72 15.01
CA SER A 263 -51.88 -28.44 13.74
C SER A 263 -52.57 -27.72 12.56
N ARG A 264 -51.93 -27.94 11.40
CA ARG A 264 -52.47 -28.31 10.06
C ARG A 264 -53.26 -27.29 9.20
N SER A 265 -52.58 -26.90 8.10
CA SER A 265 -52.89 -27.32 6.71
C SER A 265 -54.14 -26.79 5.97
N SER A 266 -53.85 -25.95 4.96
CA SER A 266 -54.22 -26.11 3.53
C SER A 266 -55.51 -25.50 2.94
N LYS A 267 -55.27 -24.90 1.76
CA LYS A 267 -56.11 -24.80 0.53
C LYS A 267 -57.22 -23.75 0.44
N GLY A 268 -57.29 -23.14 -0.74
CA GLY A 268 -58.49 -22.51 -1.29
C GLY A 268 -58.18 -21.45 -2.34
N MET A 269 -58.14 -21.85 -3.61
CA MET A 269 -58.14 -20.98 -4.80
C MET A 269 -59.53 -21.09 -5.43
N ASP A 270 -60.15 -19.97 -5.78
CA ASP A 270 -61.30 -19.93 -6.69
C ASP A 270 -61.25 -18.70 -7.60
N THR A 271 -61.90 -18.88 -8.74
CA THR A 271 -61.64 -18.32 -10.07
C THR A 271 -62.54 -17.15 -10.48
N LEU A 272 -61.97 -16.30 -11.34
CA LEU A 272 -62.52 -15.62 -12.54
C LEU A 272 -63.96 -15.04 -12.49
N ASP A 273 -64.09 -13.74 -12.80
CA ASP A 273 -64.86 -13.38 -14.01
C ASP A 273 -64.44 -12.03 -14.62
N LEU A 274 -64.48 -11.98 -15.95
CA LEU A 274 -63.95 -10.93 -16.81
C LEU A 274 -65.11 -10.44 -17.69
N SER A 275 -65.63 -9.23 -17.47
CA SER A 275 -66.38 -8.56 -18.54
C SER A 275 -66.37 -7.02 -18.48
N LYS A 276 -66.04 -6.47 -19.66
CA LYS A 276 -66.38 -5.16 -20.25
C LYS A 276 -65.69 -3.86 -19.78
N CYS A 277 -64.75 -3.46 -20.63
CA CYS A 277 -64.75 -2.20 -21.41
C CYS A 277 -64.55 -0.88 -20.65
N SER A 278 -63.38 -0.26 -20.78
CA SER A 278 -63.23 0.92 -21.65
C SER A 278 -61.76 1.32 -21.74
N ARG A 279 -61.41 2.02 -22.81
CA ARG A 279 -60.06 2.15 -23.38
C ARG A 279 -59.35 3.46 -23.00
N ASP A 280 -59.76 4.13 -21.92
CA ASP A 280 -59.31 5.51 -21.61
C ASP A 280 -58.35 5.65 -20.40
N ASP A 281 -58.20 4.66 -19.51
CA ASP A 281 -57.35 4.78 -18.29
C ASP A 281 -55.84 4.53 -18.50
N ARG A 282 -55.39 4.39 -19.76
CA ARG A 282 -53.99 4.04 -20.07
C ARG A 282 -53.12 5.24 -20.43
N ILE A 283 -53.71 6.40 -20.73
CA ILE A 283 -52.97 7.61 -21.10
C ILE A 283 -52.65 8.46 -19.86
N GLU A 284 -53.54 8.51 -18.87
CA GLU A 284 -53.31 9.28 -17.63
C GLU A 284 -52.29 8.62 -16.67
N ARG A 285 -52.04 7.32 -16.84
CA ARG A 285 -51.00 6.58 -16.10
C ARG A 285 -49.59 6.69 -16.67
N ILE A 286 -49.43 7.23 -17.88
CA ILE A 286 -48.09 7.43 -18.48
C ILE A 286 -47.55 8.80 -18.05
N GLU A 287 -48.39 9.84 -17.95
CA GLU A 287 -47.94 11.16 -17.49
C GLU A 287 -47.63 11.22 -15.98
N THR A 288 -48.17 10.30 -15.16
CA THR A 288 -47.85 10.25 -13.71
C THR A 288 -46.62 9.41 -13.36
N ILE A 289 -46.00 8.72 -14.33
CA ILE A 289 -44.77 7.93 -14.10
C ILE A 289 -43.51 8.72 -14.48
N GLU A 290 -43.59 9.71 -15.37
CA GLU A 290 -42.42 10.48 -15.82
C GLU A 290 -41.98 11.61 -14.85
N ASP A 291 -42.81 11.97 -13.85
CA ASP A 291 -42.47 13.02 -12.87
C ASP A 291 -41.84 12.50 -11.55
N LYS A 292 -41.41 11.23 -11.49
CA LYS A 292 -40.74 10.65 -10.31
C LYS A 292 -39.35 10.07 -10.55
N GLU A 293 -38.70 10.39 -11.67
CA GLU A 293 -37.26 10.19 -11.86
C GLU A 293 -36.48 11.51 -11.80
N GLY A 294 -36.89 12.40 -10.88
CA GLY A 294 -35.97 13.39 -10.32
C GLY A 294 -34.90 12.65 -9.51
N THR A 295 -33.77 12.35 -10.16
CA THR A 295 -32.50 11.90 -9.57
C THR A 295 -32.37 12.30 -8.10
N ASN A 296 -32.70 11.37 -7.20
CA ASN A 296 -32.20 11.37 -5.83
C ASN A 296 -30.69 11.13 -5.92
N LEU A 297 -29.94 12.19 -6.24
CA LEU A 297 -28.54 12.30 -5.91
C LEU A 297 -28.47 12.10 -4.39
N ARG A 298 -28.18 10.87 -3.97
CA ARG A 298 -27.70 10.56 -2.62
C ARG A 298 -26.51 11.48 -2.38
N THR A 299 -26.78 12.62 -1.77
CA THR A 299 -25.80 13.36 -1.01
C THR A 299 -25.59 12.51 0.22
N ASP A 300 -24.73 11.48 0.09
CA ASP A 300 -24.23 10.75 1.25
C ASP A 300 -23.59 11.81 2.15
N ASN A 301 -24.29 12.18 3.23
CA ASN A 301 -23.78 13.09 4.24
C ASN A 301 -22.43 12.55 4.71
N ILE A 302 -21.33 13.21 4.32
CA ILE A 302 -19.98 12.82 4.71
C ILE A 302 -19.84 13.14 6.20
N TYR A 303 -20.21 12.18 7.05
CA TYR A 303 -20.08 12.31 8.49
C TYR A 303 -18.60 12.27 8.89
N SER A 304 -18.10 13.38 9.43
CA SER A 304 -16.72 13.47 9.89
C SER A 304 -16.61 12.93 11.31
N TYR A 305 -16.09 11.70 11.46
CA TYR A 305 -15.90 11.08 12.77
C TYR A 305 -14.86 11.84 13.62
N THR A 306 -15.16 12.02 14.90
CA THR A 306 -14.16 12.41 15.89
C THR A 306 -13.16 11.27 16.13
N PRO A 307 -11.91 11.55 16.57
CA PRO A 307 -10.93 10.48 16.83
C PRO A 307 -11.43 9.37 17.78
N LYS A 308 -12.26 9.74 18.78
CA LYS A 308 -12.84 8.80 19.73
C LYS A 308 -13.88 7.88 19.08
N GLU A 309 -14.66 8.40 18.14
CA GLU A 309 -15.62 7.60 17.37
C GLU A 309 -14.93 6.69 16.36
N VAL A 310 -13.88 7.17 15.68
CA VAL A 310 -13.08 6.35 14.75
C VAL A 310 -12.51 5.12 15.46
N ILE A 311 -11.91 5.30 16.64
CA ILE A 311 -11.32 4.19 17.42
C ILE A 311 -12.38 3.20 17.92
N ARG A 312 -13.65 3.61 18.01
CA ARG A 312 -14.77 2.71 18.36
C ARG A 312 -15.37 2.01 17.14
N SER A 313 -15.05 2.47 15.92
CA SER A 313 -15.60 1.91 14.70
C SER A 313 -14.92 0.59 14.31
N PRO A 314 -15.67 -0.48 13.98
CA PRO A 314 -15.09 -1.72 13.48
C PRO A 314 -14.36 -1.53 12.14
N VAL A 315 -14.76 -0.54 11.34
CA VAL A 315 -14.13 -0.23 10.05
C VAL A 315 -12.68 0.22 10.23
N PHE A 316 -12.39 0.97 11.29
CA PHE A 316 -11.03 1.42 11.61
C PHE A 316 -10.08 0.23 11.81
N TYR A 317 -10.49 -0.74 12.64
CA TYR A 317 -9.70 -1.94 12.89
C TYR A 317 -9.55 -2.80 11.63
N ALA A 318 -10.62 -2.94 10.83
CA ALA A 318 -10.55 -3.68 9.56
C ALA A 318 -9.50 -3.07 8.61
N VAL A 319 -9.46 -1.74 8.47
CA VAL A 319 -8.45 -1.05 7.65
C VAL A 319 -7.05 -1.18 8.24
N CYS A 320 -6.90 -1.12 9.57
CA CYS A 320 -5.60 -1.32 10.24
C CYS A 320 -5.06 -2.74 10.01
N PHE A 321 -5.88 -3.78 10.22
CA PHE A 321 -5.47 -5.17 9.99
C PHE A 321 -5.16 -5.44 8.53
N PHE A 322 -5.96 -4.89 7.62
CA PHE A 322 -5.69 -4.95 6.18
C PHE A 322 -4.32 -4.30 5.85
N GLY A 323 -4.05 -3.11 6.37
CA GLY A 323 -2.78 -2.42 6.20
C GLY A 323 -1.60 -3.23 6.74
N ILE A 324 -1.71 -3.77 7.96
CA ILE A 324 -0.68 -4.62 8.57
C ILE A 324 -0.39 -5.85 7.70
N ALA A 325 -1.42 -6.56 7.25
CA ALA A 325 -1.27 -7.76 6.44
C ALA A 325 -0.57 -7.46 5.10
N LEU A 326 -0.97 -6.37 4.42
CA LEU A 326 -0.35 -5.98 3.16
C LEU A 326 1.10 -5.51 3.33
N GLU A 327 1.34 -4.61 4.28
CA GLU A 327 2.66 -4.01 4.51
C GLU A 327 3.67 -5.05 5.01
N TYR A 328 3.25 -6.01 5.85
CA TYR A 328 4.13 -7.10 6.29
C TYR A 328 4.64 -7.93 5.10
N GLY A 329 3.73 -8.33 4.20
CA GLY A 329 4.11 -9.08 3.00
C GLY A 329 5.00 -8.27 2.04
N LEU A 330 4.82 -6.95 1.98
CA LEU A 330 5.66 -6.06 1.20
C LEU A 330 7.06 -5.90 1.80
N LEU A 331 7.15 -5.70 3.12
CA LEU A 331 8.40 -5.58 3.88
C LEU A 331 9.27 -6.84 3.74
N LEU A 332 8.66 -8.03 3.86
CA LEU A 332 9.36 -9.30 3.70
C LEU A 332 10.03 -9.38 2.31
N LYS A 333 9.29 -9.07 1.24
CA LYS A 333 9.81 -9.11 -0.12
C LYS A 333 10.90 -8.07 -0.34
N ALA A 334 10.65 -6.82 0.08
CA ALA A 334 11.59 -5.73 -0.05
C ALA A 334 12.92 -6.05 0.66
N ASN A 335 12.89 -6.56 1.89
CA ASN A 335 14.11 -6.83 2.66
C ASN A 335 14.94 -8.01 2.15
N PHE A 336 14.30 -9.04 1.57
CA PHE A 336 14.96 -10.31 1.33
C PHE A 336 15.18 -10.68 -0.13
N TYR A 337 14.46 -10.07 -1.10
CA TYR A 337 14.51 -10.55 -2.49
C TYR A 337 15.95 -10.57 -3.04
N LYS A 338 16.70 -9.47 -2.87
CA LYS A 338 18.05 -9.35 -3.43
C LYS A 338 19.06 -10.17 -2.61
N LYS A 339 18.97 -10.12 -1.29
CA LYS A 339 19.84 -10.86 -0.37
C LYS A 339 19.81 -12.37 -0.63
N PHE A 340 18.60 -12.90 -0.82
CA PHE A 340 18.42 -14.31 -1.14
C PHE A 340 18.89 -14.66 -2.55
N ALA A 341 18.53 -13.84 -3.55
CA ALA A 341 18.89 -14.12 -4.93
C ALA A 341 20.40 -14.06 -5.21
N LEU A 342 21.16 -13.25 -4.45
CA LEU A 342 22.63 -13.19 -4.55
C LEU A 342 23.32 -14.51 -4.17
N LEU A 343 22.65 -15.44 -3.46
CA LEU A 343 23.18 -16.78 -3.18
C LEU A 343 23.25 -17.66 -4.44
N TYR A 344 22.40 -17.38 -5.44
CA TYR A 344 22.23 -18.22 -6.63
C TYR A 344 22.63 -17.51 -7.92
N ILE A 345 22.45 -16.18 -7.98
CA ILE A 345 22.68 -15.34 -9.15
C ILE A 345 23.81 -14.37 -8.84
N HIS A 346 24.95 -14.54 -9.52
CA HIS A 346 26.15 -13.72 -9.32
C HIS A 346 26.17 -12.42 -10.14
N ASN A 347 25.18 -12.19 -11.01
CA ASN A 347 25.07 -11.00 -11.83
C ASN A 347 24.16 -9.95 -11.15
N ASP A 348 24.79 -8.99 -10.48
CA ASP A 348 24.13 -7.97 -9.67
C ASP A 348 23.28 -6.98 -10.50
N LYS A 349 23.77 -6.59 -11.68
CA LYS A 349 23.02 -5.78 -12.65
C LYS A 349 21.77 -6.50 -13.17
N TYR A 350 21.90 -7.78 -13.52
CA TYR A 350 20.75 -8.60 -13.94
C TYR A 350 19.73 -8.71 -12.81
N LEU A 351 20.17 -8.96 -11.59
CA LEU A 351 19.28 -9.08 -10.44
C LEU A 351 18.55 -7.76 -10.14
N THR A 352 19.24 -6.63 -10.32
CA THR A 352 18.65 -5.30 -10.22
C THR A 352 17.59 -5.10 -11.31
N LEU A 353 17.87 -5.50 -12.55
CA LEU A 353 16.93 -5.43 -13.67
C LEU A 353 15.67 -6.27 -13.41
N VAL A 354 15.82 -7.53 -12.97
CA VAL A 354 14.68 -8.40 -12.61
C VAL A 354 13.84 -7.77 -11.49
N GLY A 355 14.50 -7.15 -10.50
CA GLY A 355 13.84 -6.43 -9.42
C GLY A 355 12.93 -5.28 -9.91
N THR A 356 13.18 -4.71 -11.09
CA THR A 356 12.36 -3.62 -11.65
C THR A 356 11.00 -4.06 -12.19
N LEU A 357 10.79 -5.35 -12.44
CA LEU A 357 9.52 -5.87 -12.94
C LEU A 357 8.39 -5.66 -11.93
N VAL A 358 8.69 -5.81 -10.63
CA VAL A 358 7.70 -5.66 -9.56
C VAL A 358 7.15 -4.23 -9.48
N PRO A 359 7.99 -3.17 -9.45
CA PRO A 359 7.52 -1.79 -9.54
C PRO A 359 6.67 -1.47 -10.79
N ILE A 360 7.02 -2.02 -11.96
CA ILE A 360 6.27 -1.79 -13.21
C ILE A 360 4.86 -2.38 -13.10
N ILE A 361 4.76 -3.66 -12.69
CA ILE A 361 3.48 -4.33 -12.50
C ILE A 361 2.65 -3.64 -11.41
N SER A 362 3.29 -3.24 -10.30
CA SER A 362 2.63 -2.53 -9.21
C SER A 362 2.07 -1.17 -9.64
N THR A 363 2.80 -0.45 -10.49
CA THR A 363 2.33 0.84 -11.04
C THR A 363 1.13 0.63 -11.97
N GLY A 364 1.20 -0.35 -12.87
CA GLY A 364 0.10 -0.68 -13.78
C GLY A 364 -1.16 -1.11 -13.03
N SER A 365 -1.04 -1.98 -12.02
CA SER A 365 -2.18 -2.43 -11.23
C SER A 365 -2.82 -1.29 -10.43
N ARG A 366 -2.03 -0.37 -9.87
CA ARG A 366 -2.55 0.82 -9.17
C ARG A 366 -3.43 1.68 -10.08
N VAL A 367 -2.95 2.01 -11.28
CA VAL A 367 -3.71 2.83 -12.23
C VAL A 367 -4.97 2.09 -12.71
N LEU A 368 -4.87 0.79 -12.96
CA LEU A 368 -6.01 -0.05 -13.33
C LEU A 368 -7.09 -0.01 -12.24
N PHE A 369 -6.76 -0.37 -11.00
CA PHE A 369 -7.72 -0.38 -9.90
C PHE A 369 -8.26 1.02 -9.57
N GLY A 370 -7.43 2.06 -9.64
CA GLY A 370 -7.88 3.44 -9.48
C GLY A 370 -8.92 3.84 -10.53
N THR A 371 -8.72 3.41 -11.79
CA THR A 371 -9.69 3.64 -12.88
C THR A 371 -10.99 2.86 -12.66
N LEU A 372 -10.90 1.61 -12.17
CA LEU A 372 -12.07 0.79 -11.89
C LEU A 372 -12.92 1.36 -10.73
N ILE A 373 -12.26 1.94 -9.71
CA ILE A 373 -12.94 2.64 -8.61
C ILE A 373 -13.65 3.89 -9.13
N ASP A 374 -12.97 4.75 -9.90
CA ASP A 374 -13.56 5.99 -10.42
C ASP A 374 -14.72 5.73 -11.39
N LYS A 375 -14.72 4.58 -12.09
CA LYS A 375 -15.83 4.13 -12.95
C LYS A 375 -16.96 3.40 -12.20
N SER A 376 -16.88 3.33 -10.87
CA SER A 376 -17.82 2.60 -10.01
C SER A 376 -17.98 1.11 -10.37
N LEU A 377 -16.97 0.52 -11.03
CA LEU A 377 -16.95 -0.91 -11.38
C LEU A 377 -16.52 -1.77 -10.19
N LEU A 378 -15.71 -1.22 -9.28
CA LEU A 378 -15.26 -1.86 -8.06
C LEU A 378 -15.39 -0.90 -6.89
N CYS A 379 -15.80 -1.41 -5.73
CA CYS A 379 -15.73 -0.68 -4.48
C CYS A 379 -14.34 -0.79 -3.84
N LEU A 380 -14.00 0.12 -2.93
CA LEU A 380 -12.76 0.05 -2.14
C LEU A 380 -12.63 -1.28 -1.39
N LYS A 381 -13.75 -1.83 -0.91
CA LYS A 381 -13.82 -3.14 -0.26
C LYS A 381 -13.35 -4.27 -1.21
N ASP A 382 -13.81 -4.26 -2.46
CA ASP A 382 -13.46 -5.28 -3.44
C ASP A 382 -11.97 -5.24 -3.75
N VAL A 383 -11.43 -4.03 -3.94
CA VAL A 383 -9.98 -3.83 -4.16
C VAL A 383 -9.16 -4.28 -2.96
N ALA A 384 -9.63 -4.05 -1.73
CA ALA A 384 -8.99 -4.53 -0.53
C ALA A 384 -8.97 -6.07 -0.45
N ILE A 385 -10.10 -6.73 -0.74
CA ILE A 385 -10.20 -8.19 -0.75
C ILE A 385 -9.27 -8.78 -1.82
N ILE A 386 -9.31 -8.27 -3.05
CA ILE A 386 -8.44 -8.72 -4.14
C ILE A 386 -6.97 -8.54 -3.77
N GLY A 387 -6.61 -7.37 -3.19
CA GLY A 387 -5.26 -7.08 -2.74
C GLY A 387 -4.77 -8.06 -1.67
N LEU A 388 -5.62 -8.38 -0.69
CA LEU A 388 -5.30 -9.34 0.36
C LEU A 388 -5.13 -10.76 -0.21
N SER A 389 -6.05 -11.19 -1.08
CA SER A 389 -5.96 -12.50 -1.76
C SER A 389 -4.67 -12.65 -2.55
N LEU A 390 -4.30 -11.63 -3.33
CA LEU A 390 -3.03 -11.62 -4.07
C LEU A 390 -1.82 -11.63 -3.14
N ASN A 391 -1.88 -10.90 -2.01
CA ASN A 391 -0.81 -10.90 -1.02
C ASN A 391 -0.62 -12.29 -0.39
N CYS A 392 -1.72 -12.96 0.00
CA CYS A 392 -1.72 -14.32 0.54
C CYS A 392 -1.07 -15.31 -0.43
N VAL A 393 -1.45 -15.27 -1.71
CA VAL A 393 -0.86 -16.10 -2.76
C VAL A 393 0.65 -15.85 -2.85
N LEU A 394 1.07 -14.59 -2.94
CA LEU A 394 2.49 -14.24 -3.03
C LEU A 394 3.29 -14.63 -1.77
N CYS A 395 2.70 -14.54 -0.58
CA CYS A 395 3.35 -14.90 0.68
C CYS A 395 3.41 -16.42 0.88
N ALA A 396 2.40 -17.18 0.45
CA ALA A 396 2.43 -18.64 0.45
C ALA A 396 3.61 -19.17 -0.38
N PHE A 397 3.93 -18.53 -1.50
CA PHE A 397 5.10 -18.86 -2.31
C PHE A 397 6.44 -18.57 -1.63
N CYS A 398 6.50 -17.66 -0.65
CA CYS A 398 7.71 -17.37 0.12
C CYS A 398 7.98 -18.40 1.23
N ILE A 399 6.97 -19.18 1.65
CA ILE A 399 7.04 -20.07 2.82
C ILE A 399 7.38 -21.53 2.42
N SER A 400 7.19 -21.93 1.15
CA SER A 400 7.51 -23.30 0.70
C SER A 400 8.99 -23.44 0.31
N PRO A 401 9.84 -24.12 1.11
CA PRO A 401 11.27 -24.27 0.81
C PRO A 401 11.51 -25.37 -0.24
N ALA A 402 10.57 -26.31 -0.38
CA ALA A 402 10.75 -27.58 -1.09
C ALA A 402 10.63 -27.50 -2.62
N GLU A 403 10.05 -26.42 -3.17
CA GLU A 403 9.89 -26.24 -4.63
C GLU A 403 10.63 -25.01 -5.19
N SER A 404 11.50 -24.40 -4.37
CA SER A 404 12.23 -23.17 -4.69
C SER A 404 13.09 -23.27 -5.96
N GLU A 405 13.60 -24.43 -6.34
CA GLU A 405 14.39 -24.57 -7.58
C GLU A 405 13.53 -24.58 -8.86
N VAL A 406 12.33 -25.15 -8.85
CA VAL A 406 11.47 -25.31 -10.05
C VAL A 406 10.60 -24.06 -10.28
N LEU A 407 10.18 -23.38 -9.22
CA LEU A 407 9.40 -22.15 -9.32
C LEU A 407 10.24 -20.88 -9.45
N HIS A 408 11.51 -20.87 -9.01
CA HIS A 408 12.49 -19.91 -9.52
C HIS A 408 12.74 -20.10 -11.02
N LEU A 409 12.53 -21.30 -11.54
CA LEU A 409 12.46 -21.58 -12.97
C LEU A 409 11.14 -21.14 -13.61
N ALA A 410 10.04 -20.90 -12.87
CA ALA A 410 8.78 -20.34 -13.41
C ALA A 410 8.80 -18.80 -13.46
N PHE A 411 9.26 -18.15 -12.39
CA PHE A 411 9.54 -16.71 -12.41
C PHE A 411 10.78 -16.37 -13.24
N GLY A 412 11.76 -17.28 -13.23
CA GLY A 412 12.93 -17.24 -14.08
C GLY A 412 12.64 -17.62 -15.52
N SER A 413 11.70 -18.52 -15.87
CA SER A 413 11.48 -18.88 -17.29
C SER A 413 10.84 -17.77 -18.13
N LEU A 414 10.21 -16.78 -17.49
CA LEU A 414 9.83 -15.53 -18.16
C LEU A 414 11.05 -14.62 -18.48
N THR A 415 12.22 -14.86 -17.88
CA THR A 415 13.45 -14.04 -18.03
C THR A 415 14.73 -14.80 -18.38
N ALA A 416 14.77 -16.13 -18.27
CA ALA A 416 15.95 -16.98 -18.28
C ALA A 416 15.94 -17.97 -19.45
N ARG A 417 15.34 -17.59 -20.58
CA ARG A 417 15.60 -18.26 -21.85
C ARG A 417 16.78 -17.63 -22.60
N TRP A 418 17.80 -17.17 -21.87
CA TRP A 418 19.06 -16.71 -22.48
C TRP A 418 20.29 -17.23 -21.72
N LYS A 419 20.88 -18.28 -22.31
CA LYS A 419 22.32 -18.59 -22.38
C LYS A 419 23.10 -18.78 -21.04
N ASP A 420 23.03 -19.97 -20.45
CA ASP A 420 24.20 -20.57 -19.79
C ASP A 420 24.15 -22.12 -19.76
N PRO A 421 24.97 -22.83 -20.56
CA PRO A 421 25.01 -24.29 -20.59
C PRO A 421 25.66 -24.94 -19.36
N HIS A 422 26.40 -24.20 -18.51
CA HIS A 422 27.03 -24.77 -17.31
C HIS A 422 26.06 -24.98 -16.13
N PHE A 423 24.92 -24.31 -16.13
CA PHE A 423 23.89 -24.44 -15.09
C PHE A 423 23.16 -25.80 -15.19
N SER A 424 22.93 -26.30 -16.40
CA SER A 424 22.20 -27.56 -16.66
C SER A 424 22.91 -28.81 -16.12
N SER A 425 24.25 -28.83 -16.13
CA SER A 425 25.04 -30.01 -15.74
C SER A 425 25.11 -30.20 -14.23
N LYS A 426 25.28 -29.11 -13.46
CA LYS A 426 25.27 -29.14 -11.99
C LYS A 426 23.89 -29.53 -11.42
N LEU A 427 22.81 -29.12 -12.08
CA LEU A 427 21.44 -29.49 -11.72
C LEU A 427 21.15 -30.98 -11.93
N ARG A 428 21.70 -31.57 -13.01
CA ARG A 428 21.51 -33.01 -13.31
C ARG A 428 22.21 -33.90 -12.29
N ALA A 429 23.37 -33.47 -11.78
CA ALA A 429 24.12 -34.18 -10.74
C ALA A 429 23.40 -34.17 -9.38
N ARG A 430 22.84 -33.02 -8.95
CA ARG A 430 22.14 -32.90 -7.65
C ARG A 430 20.78 -33.61 -7.62
N ARG A 431 20.03 -33.59 -8.74
CA ARG A 431 18.76 -34.33 -8.87
C ARG A 431 18.92 -35.85 -8.69
N ASN A 432 20.05 -36.40 -9.13
CA ASN A 432 20.35 -37.84 -8.96
C ASN A 432 20.77 -38.18 -7.52
N SER A 433 21.36 -37.24 -6.79
CA SER A 433 21.70 -37.42 -5.37
C SER A 433 20.45 -37.33 -4.47
N GLY A 434 19.54 -36.38 -4.74
CA GLY A 434 18.28 -36.23 -4.00
C GLY A 434 17.32 -37.41 -4.17
N ARG A 435 17.27 -38.03 -5.36
CA ARG A 435 16.49 -39.26 -5.61
C ARG A 435 17.00 -40.49 -4.85
N LYS A 436 18.30 -40.55 -4.55
CA LYS A 436 18.87 -41.63 -3.73
C LYS A 436 18.55 -41.44 -2.24
N ALA A 437 18.60 -40.21 -1.74
CA ALA A 437 18.22 -39.89 -0.37
C ALA A 437 16.72 -40.10 -0.10
N ALA A 438 15.84 -39.68 -1.03
CA ALA A 438 14.39 -39.83 -0.88
C ALA A 438 13.91 -41.30 -0.91
N LYS A 439 14.66 -42.22 -1.54
CA LYS A 439 14.37 -43.65 -1.48
C LYS A 439 14.73 -44.30 -0.14
N GLN A 440 15.54 -43.65 0.69
CA GLN A 440 16.02 -44.21 1.95
C GLN A 440 15.19 -43.76 3.16
N THR A 441 14.39 -42.68 3.02
CA THR A 441 13.52 -42.14 4.08
C THR A 441 12.04 -42.52 3.93
N CYS A 442 11.63 -43.21 2.86
CA CYS A 442 10.25 -43.71 2.69
C CYS A 442 10.02 -45.07 3.38
N VAL A 443 10.38 -45.19 4.67
CA VAL A 443 9.90 -46.26 5.57
C VAL A 443 9.75 -45.66 6.97
N SER A 444 8.83 -44.71 7.14
CA SER A 444 8.17 -44.40 8.43
C SER A 444 7.19 -43.22 8.28
N GLY A 445 5.90 -43.51 8.45
CA GLY A 445 5.01 -42.72 9.31
C GLY A 445 4.37 -41.41 8.81
N CYS A 446 3.03 -41.48 8.74
CA CYS A 446 2.03 -40.41 8.95
C CYS A 446 1.54 -39.54 7.77
N HIS A 447 0.31 -39.89 7.36
CA HIS A 447 -0.66 -39.13 6.57
C HIS A 447 -1.04 -37.79 7.21
N ILE A 448 -1.04 -36.71 6.42
CA ILE A 448 -2.08 -35.66 6.44
C ILE A 448 -2.35 -35.25 4.99
N THR A 449 -3.52 -35.64 4.48
CA THR A 449 -4.02 -35.28 3.15
C THR A 449 -4.74 -33.93 3.26
N ILE A 450 -4.24 -32.88 2.59
CA ILE A 450 -4.96 -31.61 2.42
C ILE A 450 -5.56 -31.60 1.01
N THR A 451 -6.89 -31.77 0.96
CA THR A 451 -7.69 -31.73 -0.26
C THR A 451 -7.89 -30.28 -0.71
N PHE A 452 -7.44 -29.98 -1.93
CA PHE A 452 -7.78 -28.77 -2.69
C PHE A 452 -9.30 -28.73 -2.94
N VAL A 453 -9.95 -27.61 -2.63
CA VAL A 453 -11.28 -27.29 -3.19
C VAL A 453 -11.20 -25.98 -3.96
N THR A 454 -11.54 -26.12 -5.23
CA THR A 454 -11.51 -25.17 -6.33
C THR A 454 -12.77 -24.31 -6.30
N ILE A 455 -12.59 -22.99 -6.48
CA ILE A 455 -13.52 -22.02 -7.09
C ILE A 455 -15.00 -22.14 -6.71
N THR A 456 -15.45 -21.29 -5.78
CA THR A 456 -16.62 -20.39 -5.94
C THR A 456 -16.56 -19.30 -4.89
#